data_AF-A0A1I3G5Q6-F1
#
_entry.id   AF-A0A1I3G5Q6-F1
#
_cell.length_a   1.000
_cell.length_b   1.000
_cell.length_c   1.000
_cell.angle_alpha   90.00
_cell.angle_beta   90.00
_cell.angle_gamma   90.00
#
_symmetry.space_group_name_H-M   'P 1'
#
loop_
_entity.id
_entity.type
_entity.pdbx_description
1 polymer ?
#
loop_
_entity_poly.entity_id
_entity_poly.type
_entity_poly.pdbx_seq_one_letter_code
_entity_poly.pdbx_strand_id
1 'polypeptide(L)'
;MVAIRSLTIGVFCCLLGCLHPGGSQFGTAQVPVTNPLLVASQNEELVWERAVDVLHDFQFEIARENRLGRVIETVPKVGSGLTEPWQHDSVGFDNRLESSLQSIRRIVLISLQPDDRGQGYLVSVEAQKEVEDLPGIAGNSPGAATFSESTPLIRDLNPVVGQSSPSRWIPLGRDLALEQAMLNRLRAVYSW
;
A
#
# COMPACT_ATOMS: atom_id res chain seq x y z
N MET A 1 14.31 59.55 36.48
CA MET A 1 14.68 60.18 35.19
C MET A 1 15.67 59.25 34.49
N VAL A 2 15.15 58.40 33.60
CA VAL A 2 15.50 58.30 32.16
C VAL A 2 16.97 57.99 31.87
N ALA A 3 17.25 56.75 31.45
CA ALA A 3 18.30 56.40 30.48
C ALA A 3 17.91 55.04 29.88
N ILE A 4 17.20 55.05 28.75
CA ILE A 4 17.72 54.94 27.37
C ILE A 4 17.85 53.48 26.92
N ARG A 5 16.96 53.17 25.98
CA ARG A 5 16.89 51.96 25.15
C ARG A 5 18.25 51.66 24.50
N SER A 6 18.61 50.39 24.41
CA SER A 6 19.49 49.90 23.34
C SER A 6 19.07 48.48 22.98
N LEU A 7 18.25 48.43 21.93
CA LEU A 7 17.89 47.24 21.16
C LEU A 7 19.06 46.98 20.22
N THR A 8 19.96 46.07 20.58
CA THR A 8 20.95 45.53 19.64
C THR A 8 20.40 44.24 19.04
N ILE A 9 19.91 44.37 17.82
CA ILE A 9 19.60 43.27 16.90
C ILE A 9 20.95 42.65 16.51
N GLY A 10 21.24 41.47 17.06
CA GLY A 10 22.36 40.63 16.65
C GLY A 10 21.88 39.60 15.63
N VAL A 11 21.86 40.01 14.35
CA VAL A 11 21.88 39.06 13.23
C VAL A 11 23.26 38.43 13.22
N PHE A 12 23.39 37.23 13.80
CA PHE A 12 24.59 36.40 13.63
C PHE A 12 24.32 35.35 12.56
N CYS A 13 24.81 35.69 11.38
CA CYS A 13 24.78 34.96 10.14
C CYS A 13 25.56 33.64 10.26
N CYS A 14 24.94 32.58 9.72
CA CYS A 14 25.51 31.39 9.11
C CYS A 14 27.02 31.16 9.30
N LEU A 15 27.39 30.12 10.07
CA LEU A 15 28.53 29.22 9.83
C LEU A 15 28.56 28.10 10.90
N LEU A 16 27.45 27.36 11.05
CA LEU A 16 27.44 26.08 11.80
C LEU A 16 27.16 24.96 10.81
N GLY A 17 28.25 24.44 10.24
CA GLY A 17 28.26 23.22 9.47
C GLY A 17 27.87 22.03 10.34
N CYS A 18 26.94 21.25 9.81
CA CYS A 18 26.86 19.79 9.89
C CYS A 18 27.11 19.12 11.25
N LEU A 19 26.16 19.26 12.18
CA LEU A 19 25.86 18.25 13.19
C LEU A 19 24.35 18.27 13.43
N HIS A 20 23.58 17.96 12.36
CA HIS A 20 22.26 17.38 12.59
C HIS A 20 22.52 15.95 13.06
N PRO A 21 22.06 15.52 14.25
CA PRO A 21 21.73 14.13 14.38
C PRO A 21 20.60 13.93 13.38
N GLY A 22 20.93 13.28 12.25
CA GLY A 22 19.96 12.69 11.35
C GLY A 22 19.24 11.57 12.12
N GLY A 23 18.48 11.96 13.14
CA GLY A 23 17.36 11.20 13.64
C GLY A 23 16.28 11.34 12.59
N SER A 24 16.49 10.70 11.45
CA SER A 24 15.37 10.21 10.69
C SER A 24 14.56 9.38 11.67
N GLN A 25 13.43 9.94 12.11
CA GLN A 25 12.38 9.19 12.79
C GLN A 25 11.74 8.26 11.75
N PHE A 26 12.54 7.37 11.15
CA PHE A 26 12.02 6.17 10.54
C PHE A 26 11.50 5.33 11.71
N GLY A 27 10.23 4.97 11.60
CA GLY A 27 9.37 4.60 12.71
C GLY A 27 10.01 3.65 13.71
N THR A 28 9.56 3.74 14.95
CA THR A 28 9.78 2.71 15.96
C THR A 28 9.67 1.34 15.29
N ALA A 29 10.75 0.55 15.29
CA ALA A 29 10.72 -0.80 14.76
C ALA A 29 9.66 -1.58 15.54
N GLN A 30 8.46 -1.69 14.98
CA GLN A 30 7.37 -2.44 15.57
C GLN A 30 7.81 -3.91 15.56
N VAL A 31 7.77 -4.56 16.72
CA VAL A 31 8.06 -6.00 16.80
C VAL A 31 7.09 -6.71 15.86
N PRO A 32 7.58 -7.51 14.89
CA PRO A 32 6.73 -8.18 13.93
C PRO A 32 5.75 -9.07 14.68
N VAL A 33 4.46 -8.93 14.35
CA VAL A 33 3.39 -9.76 14.87
C VAL A 33 3.41 -11.09 14.15
N THR A 34 3.30 -12.17 14.91
CA THR A 34 3.20 -13.52 14.36
C THR A 34 1.96 -13.64 13.48
N ASN A 35 2.13 -14.26 12.31
CA ASN A 35 1.05 -14.65 11.41
C ASN A 35 1.05 -16.19 11.36
N PRO A 36 0.00 -16.89 11.86
CA PRO A 36 -1.28 -16.38 12.36
C PRO A 36 -1.22 -15.74 13.77
N LEU A 37 -2.13 -14.79 14.02
CA LEU A 37 -2.31 -14.12 15.31
C LEU A 37 -3.37 -14.84 16.16
N LEU A 38 -3.02 -15.21 17.39
CA LEU A 38 -3.97 -15.75 18.35
C LEU A 38 -4.81 -14.64 18.98
N VAL A 39 -6.13 -14.71 18.81
CA VAL A 39 -7.13 -13.83 19.40
C VAL A 39 -7.90 -14.61 20.46
N ALA A 40 -7.75 -14.21 21.72
CA ALA A 40 -8.43 -14.83 22.87
C ALA A 40 -9.91 -14.38 22.95
N SER A 41 -10.73 -14.79 21.99
CA SER A 41 -12.18 -14.58 21.97
C SER A 41 -12.89 -15.92 21.87
N GLN A 42 -13.96 -16.10 22.63
CA GLN A 42 -14.82 -17.29 22.56
C GLN A 42 -15.95 -17.15 21.53
N ASN A 43 -16.18 -15.93 21.01
CA ASN A 43 -17.25 -15.65 20.05
C ASN A 43 -16.67 -15.44 18.65
N GLU A 44 -16.97 -16.36 17.73
CA GLU A 44 -16.56 -16.30 16.31
C GLU A 44 -17.07 -15.04 15.62
N GLU A 45 -18.34 -14.67 15.86
CA GLU A 45 -18.99 -13.54 15.20
C GLU A 45 -18.30 -12.24 15.55
N LEU A 46 -17.91 -12.08 16.83
CA LEU A 46 -17.16 -10.91 17.26
C LEU A 46 -15.79 -10.83 16.55
N VAL A 47 -15.10 -11.95 16.38
CA VAL A 47 -13.82 -11.94 15.65
C VAL A 47 -14.01 -11.58 14.18
N TRP A 48 -15.09 -12.09 13.58
CA TRP A 48 -15.44 -11.77 12.22
C TRP A 48 -15.75 -10.29 12.02
N GLU A 49 -16.65 -9.72 12.83
CA GLU A 49 -17.00 -8.30 12.77
C GLU A 49 -15.77 -7.41 12.94
N ARG A 50 -14.87 -7.74 13.87
CA ARG A 50 -13.61 -6.99 14.03
C ARG A 50 -12.67 -7.14 12.84
N ALA A 51 -12.60 -8.31 12.21
CA ALA A 51 -11.81 -8.48 10.99
C ALA A 51 -12.35 -7.60 9.85
N VAL A 52 -13.67 -7.54 9.70
CA VAL A 52 -14.37 -6.66 8.75
C VAL A 52 -14.11 -5.18 9.06
N ASP A 53 -14.23 -4.77 10.32
CA ASP A 53 -13.93 -3.40 10.77
C ASP A 53 -12.49 -2.99 10.40
N VAL A 54 -11.52 -3.88 10.61
CA VAL A 54 -10.13 -3.61 10.25
C VAL A 54 -9.96 -3.47 8.74
N LEU A 55 -10.58 -4.31 7.91
CA LEU A 55 -10.53 -4.15 6.45
C LEU A 55 -11.08 -2.78 6.01
N HIS A 56 -12.18 -2.34 6.63
CA HIS A 56 -12.77 -1.02 6.38
C HIS A 56 -11.89 0.15 6.84
N ASP A 57 -11.18 0.02 7.97
CA ASP A 57 -10.20 1.02 8.44
C ASP A 57 -9.10 1.27 7.38
N PHE A 58 -8.67 0.21 6.70
CA PHE A 58 -7.72 0.27 5.58
C PHE A 58 -8.40 0.59 4.22
N GLN A 59 -9.70 0.88 4.24
CA GLN A 59 -10.53 1.25 3.08
C GLN A 59 -10.59 0.16 1.99
N PHE A 60 -10.51 -1.11 2.39
CA PHE A 60 -10.76 -2.24 1.49
C PHE A 60 -12.25 -2.56 1.44
N GLU A 61 -12.75 -2.80 0.23
CA GLU A 61 -14.12 -3.28 0.01
C GLU A 61 -14.14 -4.81 0.01
N ILE A 62 -15.19 -5.38 0.57
CA ILE A 62 -15.32 -6.83 0.71
C ILE A 62 -15.95 -7.41 -0.56
N ALA A 63 -15.25 -8.33 -1.21
CA ALA A 63 -15.76 -9.04 -2.39
C ALA A 63 -16.61 -10.24 -1.99
N ARG A 64 -16.13 -11.01 -1.00
CA ARG A 64 -16.74 -12.26 -0.58
C ARG A 64 -16.53 -12.52 0.90
N GLU A 65 -17.63 -12.83 1.57
CA GLU A 65 -17.64 -13.37 2.94
C GLU A 65 -18.08 -14.84 2.90
N ASN A 66 -17.17 -15.76 3.19
CA ASN A 66 -17.51 -17.17 3.35
C ASN A 66 -17.45 -17.57 4.82
N ARG A 67 -18.59 -17.43 5.52
CA ARG A 67 -18.72 -17.79 6.95
C ARG A 67 -18.40 -19.26 7.22
N LEU A 68 -18.81 -20.17 6.34
CA LEU A 68 -18.56 -21.61 6.49
C LEU A 68 -17.08 -21.97 6.26
N GLY A 69 -16.46 -21.33 5.27
CA GLY A 69 -15.04 -21.49 4.98
C GLY A 69 -14.12 -20.71 5.92
N ARG A 70 -14.70 -19.82 6.73
CA ARG A 70 -14.01 -18.88 7.60
C ARG A 70 -13.01 -17.97 6.88
N VAL A 71 -13.38 -17.50 5.68
CA VAL A 71 -12.52 -16.69 4.83
C VAL A 71 -13.24 -15.43 4.37
N ILE A 72 -12.56 -14.29 4.49
CA ILE A 72 -12.97 -12.99 3.96
C ILE A 72 -11.99 -12.61 2.85
N GLU A 73 -12.52 -12.25 1.69
CA GLU A 73 -11.75 -11.83 0.52
C GLU A 73 -12.20 -10.44 0.08
N THR A 74 -11.24 -9.55 -0.19
CA THR A 74 -11.50 -8.18 -0.63
C THR A 74 -11.52 -8.05 -2.14
N VAL A 75 -12.19 -7.02 -2.64
CA VAL A 75 -12.06 -6.58 -4.03
C VAL A 75 -10.61 -6.11 -4.27
N PRO A 76 -10.01 -6.37 -5.44
CA PRO A 76 -8.70 -5.83 -5.76
C PRO A 76 -8.73 -4.29 -5.70
N LYS A 77 -7.93 -3.71 -4.81
CA LYS A 77 -7.84 -2.25 -4.62
C LYS A 77 -6.53 -1.74 -5.19
N VAL A 78 -6.60 -0.70 -6.02
CA VAL A 78 -5.40 -0.01 -6.54
C VAL A 78 -4.69 0.72 -5.40
N GLY A 79 -3.37 0.56 -5.36
CA GLY A 79 -2.47 1.08 -4.36
C GLY A 79 -2.42 2.61 -4.36
N SER A 80 -2.53 3.21 -3.17
CA SER A 80 -2.25 4.64 -2.99
C SER A 80 -0.78 4.99 -3.20
N GLY A 81 -0.53 6.13 -3.83
CA GLY A 81 0.80 6.68 -4.05
C GLY A 81 1.28 7.57 -2.90
N LEU A 82 2.34 8.33 -3.18
CA LEU A 82 2.90 9.33 -2.28
C LEU A 82 1.98 10.55 -2.10
N THR A 83 1.11 10.83 -3.07
CA THR A 83 0.20 11.99 -3.08
C THR A 83 -1.10 11.75 -2.29
N GLU A 84 -1.38 10.51 -1.90
CA GLU A 84 -2.58 10.12 -1.15
C GLU A 84 -2.22 9.61 0.28
N PRO A 85 -1.65 10.46 1.17
CA PRO A 85 -1.23 10.04 2.51
C PRO A 85 -2.38 9.58 3.42
N TRP A 86 -3.63 9.98 3.13
CA TRP A 86 -4.81 9.59 3.89
C TRP A 86 -5.32 8.19 3.58
N GLN A 87 -4.84 7.56 2.50
CA GLN A 87 -5.17 6.17 2.21
C GLN A 87 -4.17 5.24 2.89
N HIS A 88 -4.64 4.23 3.61
CA HIS A 88 -3.78 3.38 4.45
C HIS A 88 -3.44 2.02 3.81
N ASP A 89 -3.90 1.76 2.59
CA ASP A 89 -3.70 0.51 1.85
C ASP A 89 -2.23 0.26 1.42
N SER A 90 -1.44 1.31 1.23
CA SER A 90 -0.01 1.22 0.92
C SER A 90 0.84 1.61 2.14
N VAL A 91 1.42 0.61 2.79
CA VAL A 91 2.23 0.78 4.00
C VAL A 91 3.70 0.91 3.64
N GLY A 92 4.32 2.00 4.08
CA GLY A 92 5.74 2.30 3.85
C GLY A 92 5.99 3.24 2.67
N PHE A 93 7.14 3.91 2.69
CA PHE A 93 7.53 4.85 1.65
C PHE A 93 7.79 4.15 0.32
N ASP A 94 8.49 3.02 0.34
CA ASP A 94 8.86 2.28 -0.88
C ASP A 94 7.61 1.78 -1.62
N ASN A 95 6.66 1.18 -0.90
CA ASN A 95 5.39 0.73 -1.46
C ASN A 95 4.58 1.86 -2.10
N ARG A 96 4.57 3.05 -1.50
CA ARG A 96 3.86 4.22 -2.06
C ARG A 96 4.58 4.79 -3.27
N LEU A 97 5.90 4.85 -3.23
CA LEU A 97 6.71 5.29 -4.36
C LEU A 97 6.50 4.36 -5.55
N GLU A 98 6.49 3.05 -5.31
CA GLU A 98 6.21 2.05 -6.34
C GLU A 98 4.81 2.20 -6.92
N SER A 99 3.78 2.37 -6.06
CA SER A 99 2.40 2.62 -6.50
C SER A 99 2.20 3.96 -7.22
N SER A 100 3.07 4.96 -6.99
CA SER A 100 3.10 6.21 -7.75
C SER A 100 3.71 6.07 -9.14
N LEU A 101 4.65 5.13 -9.33
CA LEU A 101 5.34 4.92 -10.60
C LEU A 101 4.63 3.89 -11.47
N GLN A 102 4.04 2.88 -10.84
CA GLN A 102 3.38 1.77 -11.51
C GLN A 102 2.05 1.48 -10.84
N SER A 103 1.03 1.24 -11.65
CA SER A 103 -0.27 0.77 -11.18
C SER A 103 -0.10 -0.61 -10.54
N ILE A 104 -0.35 -0.66 -9.23
CA ILE A 104 -0.26 -1.86 -8.40
C ILE A 104 -1.60 -1.99 -7.70
N ARG A 105 -2.09 -3.21 -7.56
CA ARG A 105 -3.28 -3.49 -6.75
C ARG A 105 -2.98 -4.54 -5.70
N ARG A 106 -3.79 -4.54 -4.64
CA ARG A 106 -3.68 -5.47 -3.53
C ARG A 106 -5.01 -6.18 -3.30
N ILE A 107 -4.92 -7.46 -2.97
CA ILE A 107 -6.04 -8.32 -2.60
C ILE A 107 -5.73 -8.86 -1.22
N VAL A 108 -6.65 -8.71 -0.28
CA VAL A 108 -6.47 -9.17 1.10
C VAL A 108 -7.39 -10.36 1.35
N LEU A 109 -6.80 -11.41 1.91
CA LEU A 109 -7.46 -12.61 2.35
C LEU A 109 -7.26 -12.75 3.86
N ILE A 110 -8.35 -12.75 4.62
CA ILE A 110 -8.33 -13.04 6.05
C ILE A 110 -8.95 -14.42 6.25
N SER A 111 -8.25 -15.29 6.96
CA SER A 111 -8.76 -16.61 7.35
C SER A 111 -8.76 -16.78 8.87
N LEU A 112 -9.83 -17.38 9.38
CA LEU A 112 -10.02 -17.67 10.80
C LEU A 112 -9.99 -19.18 11.02
N GLN A 113 -9.17 -19.64 11.95
CA GLN A 113 -9.10 -21.04 12.37
C GLN A 113 -9.31 -21.13 13.88
N PRO A 114 -10.18 -22.02 14.39
CA PRO A 114 -10.27 -22.25 15.82
C PRO A 114 -8.94 -22.85 16.31
N ASP A 115 -8.46 -22.39 17.46
CA ASP A 115 -7.26 -22.96 18.08
C ASP A 115 -7.56 -24.36 18.62
N ASP A 116 -6.67 -25.33 18.38
CA ASP A 116 -6.82 -26.72 18.81
C ASP A 116 -6.93 -26.85 20.34
N ARG A 117 -6.37 -25.86 21.08
CA ARG A 117 -6.42 -25.82 22.55
C ARG A 117 -7.68 -25.13 23.09
N GLY A 118 -8.55 -24.63 22.21
CA GLY A 118 -9.78 -23.93 22.57
C GLY A 118 -9.57 -22.56 23.24
N GLN A 119 -8.39 -21.96 23.10
CA GLN A 119 -8.06 -20.68 23.75
C GLN A 119 -8.57 -19.46 22.96
N GLY A 120 -9.03 -19.67 21.73
CA GLY A 120 -9.59 -18.63 20.88
C GLY A 120 -9.52 -18.99 19.40
N TYR A 121 -9.31 -17.96 18.57
CA TYR A 121 -9.21 -18.08 17.12
C TYR A 121 -7.85 -17.59 16.64
N LEU A 122 -7.24 -18.34 15.73
CA LEU A 122 -6.07 -17.98 14.96
C LEU A 122 -6.53 -17.21 13.72
N VAL A 123 -6.15 -15.94 13.64
CA VAL A 123 -6.45 -15.06 12.51
C VAL A 123 -5.20 -14.93 11.65
N SER A 124 -5.29 -15.39 10.41
CA SER A 124 -4.25 -15.22 9.39
C SER A 124 -4.65 -14.13 8.42
N VAL A 125 -3.70 -13.27 8.07
CA VAL A 125 -3.87 -12.21 7.07
C VAL A 125 -2.87 -12.44 5.96
N GLU A 126 -3.33 -12.54 4.73
CA GLU A 126 -2.51 -12.64 3.53
C GLU A 126 -2.86 -11.48 2.60
N ALA A 127 -1.88 -10.66 2.24
CA ALA A 127 -2.09 -9.57 1.29
C ALA A 127 -1.28 -9.87 0.03
N GLN A 128 -1.97 -10.14 -1.08
CA GLN A 128 -1.35 -10.39 -2.37
C GLN A 128 -1.23 -9.10 -3.16
N LYS A 129 -0.04 -8.84 -3.68
CA LYS A 129 0.30 -7.67 -4.48
C LYS A 129 0.39 -8.08 -5.95
N GLU A 130 -0.22 -7.30 -6.82
CA GLU A 130 -0.18 -7.50 -8.27
C GLU A 130 0.19 -6.19 -8.96
N VAL A 131 1.03 -6.28 -9.99
CA VAL A 131 1.45 -5.15 -10.82
C VAL A 131 0.72 -5.19 -12.15
N GLU A 132 0.31 -4.03 -12.63
CA GLU A 132 -0.28 -3.89 -13.94
C GLU A 132 0.80 -4.02 -15.03
N ASP A 133 0.54 -4.86 -16.03
CA ASP A 133 1.34 -5.01 -17.23
C ASP A 133 0.58 -4.38 -18.39
N LEU A 134 1.08 -3.21 -18.84
CA LEU A 134 0.53 -2.51 -19.99
C LEU A 134 1.28 -2.91 -21.25
N PRO A 135 0.59 -3.43 -22.29
CA PRO A 135 1.23 -3.68 -23.58
C PRO A 135 1.74 -2.36 -24.14
N GLY A 136 3.04 -2.35 -24.47
CA GLY A 136 3.88 -1.17 -24.53
C GLY A 136 3.37 0.04 -25.32
N ILE A 137 3.88 1.19 -24.91
CA ILE A 137 3.71 2.57 -25.42
C ILE A 137 4.28 2.73 -26.86
N ALA A 138 4.46 1.65 -27.62
CA ALA A 138 5.01 1.71 -28.97
C ALA A 138 4.11 2.53 -29.92
N GLY A 139 2.80 2.64 -29.64
CA GLY A 139 1.88 3.48 -30.42
C GLY A 139 1.89 4.97 -30.05
N ASN A 140 2.33 5.35 -28.84
CA ASN A 140 2.26 6.73 -28.33
C ASN A 140 3.63 7.43 -28.25
N SER A 141 4.71 6.75 -28.69
CA SER A 141 6.02 7.38 -28.83
C SER A 141 6.01 8.35 -30.02
N PRO A 142 6.56 9.56 -29.89
CA PRO A 142 6.72 10.49 -31.02
C PRO A 142 7.45 9.86 -32.23
N GLY A 143 8.28 8.85 -31.99
CA GLY A 143 9.01 8.11 -33.03
C GLY A 143 8.18 7.03 -33.75
N ALA A 144 7.00 6.67 -33.25
CA ALA A 144 6.14 5.63 -33.81
C ALA A 144 5.63 5.95 -35.23
N ALA A 145 5.62 7.24 -35.59
CA ALA A 145 5.29 7.76 -36.92
C ALA A 145 6.54 8.18 -37.72
N THR A 146 7.73 7.69 -37.38
CA THR A 146 8.95 7.94 -38.17
C THR A 146 9.01 6.94 -39.32
N PHE A 147 8.86 7.44 -40.54
CA PHE A 147 8.97 6.64 -41.75
C PHE A 147 10.41 6.64 -42.27
N SER A 148 10.91 5.50 -42.75
CA SER A 148 12.21 5.42 -43.41
C SER A 148 12.13 6.03 -44.81
N GLU A 149 13.02 6.97 -45.13
CA GLU A 149 13.14 7.63 -46.44
C GLU A 149 13.42 6.63 -47.58
N SER A 150 14.07 5.50 -47.27
CA SER A 150 14.48 4.49 -48.25
C SER A 150 13.35 3.55 -48.71
N THR A 151 12.17 3.64 -48.09
CA THR A 151 11.06 2.71 -48.35
C THR A 151 9.92 3.47 -49.04
N PRO A 152 9.41 3.02 -50.19
CA PRO A 152 8.30 3.70 -50.86
C PRO A 152 7.11 3.84 -49.90
N LEU A 153 6.55 5.05 -49.81
CA LEU A 153 5.47 5.38 -48.88
C LEU A 153 4.27 4.43 -49.04
N ILE A 154 4.11 3.50 -48.11
CA ILE A 154 2.81 2.88 -47.85
C ILE A 154 2.07 3.85 -46.93
N ARG A 155 1.25 4.73 -47.51
CA ARG A 155 0.37 5.60 -46.72
C ARG A 155 -0.76 4.75 -46.14
N ASP A 156 -0.54 4.19 -44.97
CA ASP A 156 -1.66 3.80 -44.12
C ASP A 156 -2.22 5.08 -43.48
N LEU A 157 -3.38 5.53 -43.97
CA LEU A 157 -4.07 6.73 -43.47
C LEU A 157 -4.91 6.44 -42.22
N ASN A 158 -4.96 5.18 -41.78
CA ASN A 158 -5.64 4.78 -40.55
C ASN A 158 -4.71 3.87 -39.72
N PRO A 159 -3.54 4.37 -39.29
CA PRO A 159 -2.72 3.61 -38.36
C PRO A 159 -3.56 3.42 -37.09
N VAL A 160 -3.92 2.18 -36.78
CA VAL A 160 -4.53 1.83 -35.51
C VAL A 160 -3.46 1.98 -34.43
N VAL A 161 -3.22 3.22 -34.01
CA VAL A 161 -2.41 3.58 -32.85
C VAL A 161 -3.27 3.35 -31.62
N GLY A 162 -3.42 2.09 -31.25
CA GLY A 162 -4.26 1.67 -30.13
C GLY A 162 -3.66 0.45 -29.44
N GLN A 163 -3.79 0.42 -28.12
CA GLN A 163 -3.39 -0.71 -27.27
C GLN A 163 -3.97 -2.01 -27.84
N SER A 164 -3.13 -2.81 -28.48
CA SER A 164 -3.53 -4.03 -29.17
C SER A 164 -3.71 -5.22 -28.23
N SER A 165 -3.61 -5.02 -26.92
CA SER A 165 -3.83 -6.06 -25.92
C SER A 165 -4.48 -5.47 -24.66
N PRO A 166 -5.36 -6.24 -23.99
CA PRO A 166 -5.88 -5.83 -22.70
C PRO A 166 -4.74 -5.77 -21.67
N SER A 167 -4.85 -4.84 -20.73
CA SER A 167 -4.00 -4.81 -19.54
C SER A 167 -4.09 -6.14 -18.78
N ARG A 168 -2.94 -6.64 -18.31
CA ARG A 168 -2.84 -7.87 -17.52
C ARG A 168 -2.33 -7.52 -16.12
N TRP A 169 -2.73 -8.30 -15.12
CA TRP A 169 -2.18 -8.20 -13.77
C TRP A 169 -1.22 -9.35 -13.53
N ILE A 170 -0.02 -9.04 -13.05
CA ILE A 170 1.04 -10.01 -12.74
C ILE A 170 1.22 -10.06 -11.22
N PRO A 171 1.15 -11.24 -10.59
CA PRO A 171 1.37 -11.37 -9.16
C PRO A 171 2.84 -11.10 -8.79
N LEU A 172 3.06 -10.18 -7.86
CA LEU A 172 4.37 -9.87 -7.27
C LEU A 172 4.65 -10.65 -5.97
N GLY A 173 3.63 -11.27 -5.38
CA GLY A 173 3.73 -12.03 -4.14
C GLY A 173 3.05 -11.34 -2.96
N ARG A 174 3.48 -11.65 -1.73
CA ARG A 174 2.85 -11.17 -0.49
C ARG A 174 3.41 -9.81 -0.04
N ASP A 175 2.54 -8.88 0.32
CA ASP A 175 2.90 -7.59 0.92
C ASP A 175 2.95 -7.70 2.45
N LEU A 176 4.12 -8.10 2.95
CA LEU A 176 4.34 -8.31 4.38
C LEU A 176 4.15 -7.03 5.20
N ALA A 177 4.42 -5.84 4.64
CA ALA A 177 4.27 -4.60 5.36
C ALA A 177 2.79 -4.31 5.66
N LEU A 178 1.92 -4.54 4.66
CA LEU A 178 0.47 -4.41 4.85
C LEU A 178 -0.08 -5.48 5.79
N GLU A 179 0.35 -6.75 5.64
CA GLU A 179 -0.05 -7.82 6.56
C GLU A 179 0.29 -7.49 8.01
N GLN A 180 1.51 -7.02 8.26
CA GLN A 180 1.94 -6.62 9.60
C GLN A 180 1.16 -5.43 10.13
N ALA A 181 0.83 -4.44 9.29
CA ALA A 181 0.01 -3.31 9.71
C ALA A 181 -1.41 -3.74 10.11
N MET A 182 -2.03 -4.64 9.34
CA MET A 182 -3.36 -5.19 9.64
C MET A 182 -3.35 -6.06 10.90
N LEU A 183 -2.36 -6.95 11.05
CA LEU A 183 -2.20 -7.77 12.26
C LEU A 183 -1.95 -6.91 13.51
N ASN A 184 -1.17 -5.83 13.38
CA ASN A 184 -0.99 -4.86 14.46
C ASN A 184 -2.30 -4.17 14.84
N ARG A 185 -3.10 -3.78 13.84
CA ARG A 185 -4.42 -3.17 14.08
C ARG A 185 -5.37 -4.15 14.77
N LEU A 186 -5.44 -5.39 14.30
CA LEU A 186 -6.22 -6.45 14.94
C LEU A 186 -5.79 -6.67 16.39
N ARG A 187 -4.49 -6.82 16.65
CA ARG A 187 -3.96 -6.97 18.02
C ARG A 187 -4.36 -5.81 18.92
N ALA A 188 -4.29 -4.58 18.41
CA ALA A 188 -4.67 -3.39 19.17
C ALA A 188 -6.17 -3.35 19.49
N VAL A 189 -7.03 -3.95 18.66
CA VAL A 189 -8.47 -4.06 18.93
C VAL A 189 -8.79 -5.01 20.09
N TYR A 190 -7.89 -5.95 20.42
CA TYR A 190 -8.10 -6.93 21.51
C TYR A 190 -7.30 -6.66 22.78
N SER A 191 -6.51 -5.59 22.85
CA SER A 191 -5.63 -5.30 23.98
C SER A 191 -6.25 -4.39 25.07
N TRP A 192 -7.59 -4.37 25.21
CA TRP A 192 -8.31 -3.49 26.15
C TRP A 192 -8.77 -4.23 27.41
#